data_AF-A0A1Q9EJE0-F1
#
_entry.id   AF-A0A1Q9EJE0-F1
#
_cell.length_a   1.000
_cell.length_b   1.000
_cell.length_c   1.000
_cell.angle_alpha   90.00
_cell.angle_beta   90.00
_cell.angle_gamma   90.00
#
_symmetry.space_group_name_H-M   'P 1'
#
loop_
_entity.id
_entity.type
_entity.pdbx_description
1 polymer ?
#
loop_
_entity_poly.entity_id
_entity_poly.type
_entity_poly.pdbx_seq_one_letter_code
_entity_poly.pdbx_strand_id
1 'polypeptide(L)'
;MGSCPCRSKRPADRPVEMQFGPSAGSLSSPGRPDALGTAEILIKFLKGQGTDSEERTLEDILKSNDDWMEACHNYVQWIFPTDEASMFNRAAPMMTPHVQKVCREDREIQANFDLILKRFLSFLGLEMKGDGGELRIVRADHFSSRERDCWLSFFGGNHNWLRISRVLHCLGMIGKKAEQQALMKCLEGMKADYPEVMSAMPHWRRRAEVG
;
A
#
# COMPACT_ATOMS: atom_id res chain seq x y z
N MET A 1 11.38 -11.90 -18.00
CA MET A 1 10.45 -10.82 -17.61
C MET A 1 9.04 -11.33 -17.86
N GLY A 2 8.44 -11.99 -16.86
CA GLY A 2 7.06 -12.46 -16.95
C GLY A 2 6.09 -11.27 -16.81
N SER A 3 5.02 -11.27 -17.59
CA SER A 3 3.97 -10.26 -17.50
C SER A 3 3.42 -10.16 -16.07
N CYS A 4 3.26 -8.93 -15.55
CA CYS A 4 2.60 -8.70 -14.26
C CYS A 4 1.21 -9.37 -14.28
N PRO A 5 0.89 -10.26 -13.32
CA PRO A 5 -0.41 -10.94 -13.27
C PRO A 5 -1.59 -9.96 -13.15
N CYS A 6 -1.31 -8.71 -12.74
CA CYS A 6 -2.26 -7.61 -12.66
C CYS A 6 -2.98 -7.26 -13.98
N ARG A 7 -2.42 -7.58 -15.16
CA ARG A 7 -3.03 -7.22 -16.46
C ARG A 7 -4.11 -8.19 -16.97
N SER A 8 -4.44 -9.25 -16.23
CA SER A 8 -5.22 -10.39 -16.76
C SER A 8 -6.74 -10.31 -16.60
N LYS A 9 -7.30 -9.29 -15.95
CA LYS A 9 -8.76 -9.13 -15.83
C LYS A 9 -9.29 -8.01 -16.74
N ARG A 10 -9.27 -8.22 -18.06
CA ARG A 10 -10.25 -7.54 -18.93
C ARG A 10 -11.51 -8.41 -18.95
N PRO A 11 -12.71 -7.89 -18.62
CA PRO A 11 -13.94 -8.66 -18.83
C PRO A 11 -14.08 -8.99 -20.32
N ALA A 12 -14.51 -10.23 -20.59
CA ALA A 12 -14.64 -10.80 -21.94
C ALA A 12 -15.49 -9.91 -22.86
N ASP A 13 -15.06 -9.85 -24.13
CA ASP A 13 -15.69 -9.11 -25.22
C ASP A 13 -17.21 -9.32 -25.24
N ARG A 14 -17.95 -8.24 -25.01
CA ARG A 14 -19.35 -8.13 -25.43
C ARG A 14 -19.33 -7.62 -26.87
N PRO A 15 -19.95 -8.30 -27.85
CA PRO A 15 -19.92 -7.83 -29.23
C PRO A 15 -20.66 -6.49 -29.32
N VAL A 16 -19.95 -5.45 -29.75
CA VAL A 16 -20.55 -4.16 -30.08
C VAL A 16 -21.11 -4.27 -31.50
N GLU A 17 -22.44 -4.35 -31.63
CA GLU A 17 -23.10 -4.10 -32.90
C GLU A 17 -22.82 -2.66 -33.34
N MET A 18 -22.12 -2.50 -34.47
CA MET A 18 -21.92 -1.20 -35.11
C MET A 18 -23.21 -0.73 -35.79
N GLN A 19 -23.93 0.18 -35.15
CA GLN A 19 -24.88 1.04 -35.84
C GLN A 19 -24.22 2.38 -36.17
N PHE A 20 -24.10 2.68 -37.47
CA PHE A 20 -23.62 3.96 -37.97
C PHE A 20 -24.76 4.99 -37.93
N GLY A 21 -24.63 5.99 -37.05
CA GLY A 21 -25.43 7.22 -37.05
C GLY A 21 -24.53 8.45 -37.28
N PRO A 22 -25.05 9.55 -37.87
CA PRO A 22 -24.21 10.64 -38.35
C PRO A 22 -23.71 11.56 -37.22
N SER A 23 -22.51 12.09 -37.48
CA SER A 23 -21.68 12.97 -36.65
C SER A 23 -22.35 14.30 -36.26
N ALA A 24 -22.21 14.69 -34.99
CA ALA A 24 -21.61 15.97 -34.57
C ALA A 24 -21.84 16.19 -33.06
N GLY A 25 -20.79 16.05 -32.28
CA GLY A 25 -20.78 16.42 -30.87
C GLY A 25 -19.35 16.34 -30.35
N SER A 26 -18.77 17.48 -29.98
CA SER A 26 -17.44 17.59 -29.39
C SER A 26 -17.34 16.68 -28.17
N LEU A 27 -16.68 15.52 -28.33
CA LEU A 27 -16.34 14.64 -27.23
C LEU A 27 -15.29 15.37 -26.39
N SER A 28 -15.75 15.92 -25.28
CA SER A 28 -14.87 16.37 -24.22
C SER A 28 -14.11 15.14 -23.72
N SER A 29 -12.77 15.12 -23.90
CA SER A 29 -11.93 14.12 -23.24
C SER A 29 -12.28 14.06 -21.76
N PRO A 30 -12.36 12.88 -21.13
CA PRO A 30 -12.57 12.81 -19.69
C PRO A 30 -11.37 13.51 -19.03
N GLY A 31 -11.64 14.70 -18.48
CA GLY A 31 -10.64 15.49 -17.79
C GLY A 31 -10.06 14.66 -16.65
N ARG A 32 -8.75 14.73 -16.44
CA ARG A 32 -8.15 14.13 -15.24
C ARG A 32 -8.86 14.72 -14.02
N PRO A 33 -9.27 13.90 -13.04
CA PRO A 33 -9.83 14.43 -11.82
C PRO A 33 -8.82 15.41 -11.21
N ASP A 34 -9.31 16.56 -10.75
CA ASP A 34 -8.49 17.49 -10.00
C ASP A 34 -8.03 16.87 -8.67
N ALA A 35 -7.21 17.59 -7.91
CA ALA A 35 -6.68 17.10 -6.64
C ALA A 35 -7.79 16.73 -5.63
N LEU A 36 -8.96 17.38 -5.71
CA LEU A 36 -10.10 17.12 -4.83
C LEU A 36 -10.83 15.83 -5.26
N GLY A 37 -11.06 15.64 -6.55
CA GLY A 37 -11.59 14.39 -7.11
C GLY A 37 -10.70 13.19 -6.82
N THR A 38 -9.37 13.38 -6.84
CA THR A 38 -8.41 12.33 -6.49
C THR A 38 -8.46 11.98 -4.99
N ALA A 39 -8.67 12.97 -4.12
CA ALA A 39 -8.82 12.76 -2.67
C ALA A 39 -10.08 11.93 -2.34
N GLU A 40 -11.22 12.28 -2.94
CA GLU A 40 -12.48 11.56 -2.74
C GLU A 40 -12.41 10.10 -3.22
N ILE A 41 -11.75 9.84 -4.35
CA ILE A 41 -11.53 8.48 -4.85
C ILE A 41 -10.73 7.66 -3.83
N LEU A 42 -9.66 8.23 -3.28
CA LEU A 42 -8.85 7.55 -2.28
C LEU A 42 -9.65 7.28 -0.99
N ILE A 43 -10.42 8.26 -0.50
CA ILE A 43 -11.25 8.08 0.70
C ILE A 43 -12.27 6.95 0.48
N LYS A 44 -12.95 6.92 -0.66
CA LYS A 44 -13.89 5.83 -0.99
C LYS A 44 -13.18 4.47 -1.06
N PHE A 45 -12.01 4.40 -1.69
CA PHE A 45 -11.21 3.19 -1.73
C PHE A 45 -10.82 2.71 -0.33
N LEU A 46 -10.32 3.61 0.53
CA LEU A 46 -9.92 3.28 1.91
C LEU A 46 -11.09 2.88 2.81
N LYS A 47 -12.31 3.33 2.49
CA LYS A 47 -13.55 2.83 3.09
C LYS A 47 -14.00 1.46 2.56
N GLY A 48 -13.36 0.94 1.51
CA GLY A 48 -13.80 -0.28 0.82
C GLY A 48 -15.00 -0.06 -0.11
N GLN A 49 -15.31 1.19 -0.45
CA GLN A 49 -16.49 1.60 -1.24
C GLN A 49 -16.11 2.02 -2.67
N GLY A 50 -14.87 1.78 -3.08
CA GLY A 50 -14.34 2.15 -4.39
C GLY A 50 -13.20 1.25 -4.81
N THR A 51 -12.63 1.54 -5.97
CA THR A 51 -11.52 0.80 -6.55
C THR A 51 -10.30 1.68 -6.73
N ASP A 52 -9.14 1.05 -6.83
CA ASP A 52 -7.95 1.72 -7.31
C ASP A 52 -7.97 1.91 -8.84
N SER A 53 -6.88 2.44 -9.39
CA SER A 53 -6.72 2.72 -10.82
C SER A 53 -6.68 1.47 -11.72
N GLU A 54 -6.58 0.27 -11.14
CA GLU A 54 -6.62 -1.01 -11.85
C GLU A 54 -7.93 -1.76 -11.56
N GLU A 55 -8.97 -1.05 -11.10
CA GLU A 55 -10.30 -1.57 -10.80
C GLU A 55 -10.32 -2.62 -9.66
N ARG A 56 -9.32 -2.61 -8.78
CA ARG A 56 -9.26 -3.52 -7.62
C ARG A 56 -9.92 -2.88 -6.41
N THR A 57 -10.76 -3.63 -5.71
CA THR A 57 -11.29 -3.21 -4.41
C THR A 57 -10.24 -3.40 -3.32
N LEU A 58 -10.45 -2.77 -2.16
CA LEU A 58 -9.63 -3.03 -0.97
C LEU A 58 -9.70 -4.52 -0.58
N GLU A 59 -10.88 -5.13 -0.66
CA GLU A 59 -11.08 -6.56 -0.35
C GLU A 59 -10.28 -7.47 -1.28
N ASP A 60 -10.25 -7.18 -2.58
CA ASP A 60 -9.43 -7.92 -3.55
C ASP A 60 -7.96 -7.92 -3.14
N ILE A 61 -7.42 -6.76 -2.76
CA ILE A 61 -6.02 -6.60 -2.35
C ILE A 61 -5.76 -7.35 -1.04
N LEU A 62 -6.66 -7.29 -0.07
CA LEU A 62 -6.53 -7.99 1.20
C LEU A 62 -6.56 -9.52 1.03
N LYS A 63 -7.31 -10.04 0.04
CA LYS A 63 -7.40 -11.47 -0.28
C LYS A 63 -6.30 -11.98 -1.21
N SER A 64 -5.50 -11.10 -1.81
CA SER A 64 -4.38 -11.49 -2.66
C SER A 64 -3.37 -12.36 -1.91
N ASN A 65 -2.74 -13.30 -2.61
CA ASN A 65 -1.66 -14.12 -2.06
C ASN A 65 -0.31 -13.38 -2.08
N ASP A 66 0.71 -13.96 -1.42
CA ASP A 66 2.01 -13.33 -1.27
C ASP A 66 2.77 -13.20 -2.60
N ASP A 67 2.64 -14.18 -3.51
CA ASP A 67 3.25 -14.12 -4.85
C ASP A 67 2.73 -12.92 -5.65
N TRP A 68 1.43 -12.64 -5.57
CA TRP A 68 0.83 -11.48 -6.21
C TRP A 68 1.30 -10.17 -5.56
N MET A 69 1.38 -10.13 -4.23
CA MET A 69 1.87 -8.94 -3.51
C MET A 69 3.34 -8.68 -3.80
N GLU A 70 4.16 -9.72 -3.98
CA GLU A 70 5.54 -9.57 -4.41
C GLU A 70 5.60 -9.02 -5.82
N ALA A 71 4.90 -9.64 -6.78
CA ALA A 71 4.98 -9.30 -8.20
C ALA A 71 4.27 -7.98 -8.59
N CYS A 72 3.25 -7.56 -7.86
CA CYS A 72 2.46 -6.36 -8.18
C CYS A 72 2.86 -5.20 -7.28
N HIS A 73 3.41 -4.11 -7.83
CA HIS A 73 4.02 -3.08 -6.99
C HIS A 73 3.14 -1.85 -6.76
N ASN A 74 2.06 -1.67 -7.53
CA ASN A 74 1.28 -0.43 -7.53
C ASN A 74 0.19 -0.37 -6.44
N TYR A 75 -0.27 -1.51 -5.92
CA TYR A 75 -1.32 -1.55 -4.88
C TYR A 75 -0.87 -0.85 -3.60
N VAL A 76 0.44 -0.96 -3.25
CA VAL A 76 0.98 -0.45 -1.98
C VAL A 76 0.83 1.07 -1.85
N GLN A 77 0.77 1.79 -2.97
CA GLN A 77 0.56 3.25 -2.98
C GLN A 77 -0.86 3.64 -2.61
N TRP A 78 -1.83 2.74 -2.84
CA TRP A 78 -3.23 2.95 -2.50
C TRP A 78 -3.54 2.55 -1.08
N ILE A 79 -3.01 1.42 -0.61
CA ILE A 79 -3.24 0.95 0.76
C ILE A 79 -2.32 1.64 1.78
N PHE A 80 -1.20 2.24 1.36
CA PHE A 80 -0.34 3.09 2.19
C PHE A 80 0.01 4.40 1.45
N PRO A 81 -0.93 5.33 1.26
CA PRO A 81 -0.66 6.58 0.55
C PRO A 81 0.31 7.46 1.32
N THR A 82 1.07 8.28 0.59
CA THR A 82 2.01 9.28 1.14
C THR A 82 1.62 10.68 0.69
N ASP A 83 2.05 11.71 1.41
CA ASP A 83 1.96 13.12 1.00
C ASP A 83 2.96 13.48 -0.12
N GLU A 84 3.84 12.54 -0.49
CA GLU A 84 4.73 12.65 -1.64
C GLU A 84 4.09 12.06 -2.90
N ALA A 85 4.15 12.81 -4.00
CA ALA A 85 3.75 12.32 -5.31
C ALA A 85 4.63 11.15 -5.74
N SER A 86 4.01 10.09 -6.27
CA SER A 86 4.76 8.95 -6.76
C SER A 86 5.50 9.28 -8.05
N MET A 87 6.82 9.11 -8.05
CA MET A 87 7.66 9.25 -9.25
C MET A 87 7.34 8.20 -10.32
N PHE A 88 6.78 7.05 -9.92
CA PHE A 88 6.55 5.89 -10.80
C PHE A 88 5.09 5.73 -11.22
N ASN A 89 4.14 6.25 -10.43
CA ASN A 89 2.72 6.12 -10.71
C ASN A 89 2.02 7.46 -10.52
N ARG A 90 1.84 8.20 -11.62
CA ARG A 90 1.16 9.50 -11.59
C ARG A 90 -0.33 9.41 -11.22
N ALA A 91 -0.92 8.21 -11.27
CA ALA A 91 -2.30 7.97 -10.86
C ALA A 91 -2.40 7.56 -9.37
N ALA A 92 -1.27 7.39 -8.67
CA ALA A 92 -1.30 7.12 -7.24
C ALA A 92 -1.83 8.35 -6.50
N PRO A 93 -2.86 8.18 -5.66
CA PRO A 93 -3.43 9.29 -4.92
C PRO A 93 -2.46 9.76 -3.83
N MET A 94 -2.47 11.06 -3.55
CA MET A 94 -1.65 11.67 -2.51
C MET A 94 -2.43 11.82 -1.21
N MET A 95 -1.74 11.64 -0.09
CA MET A 95 -2.26 11.88 1.24
C MET A 95 -2.25 13.39 1.58
N THR A 96 -3.16 14.15 0.96
CA THR A 96 -3.31 15.60 1.21
C THR A 96 -3.69 15.86 2.68
N PRO A 97 -3.50 17.09 3.21
CA PRO A 97 -3.91 17.41 4.59
C PRO A 97 -5.38 17.09 4.89
N HIS A 98 -6.26 17.23 3.90
CA HIS A 98 -7.67 16.84 4.01
C HIS A 98 -7.82 15.33 4.19
N VAL A 99 -7.20 14.51 3.33
CA VAL A 99 -7.26 13.05 3.42
C VAL A 99 -6.64 12.57 4.74
N GLN A 100 -5.53 13.16 5.19
CA GLN A 100 -4.93 12.83 6.48
C GLN A 100 -5.90 13.07 7.64
N LYS A 101 -6.60 14.21 7.65
CA LYS A 101 -7.61 14.53 8.66
C LYS A 101 -8.74 13.49 8.64
N VAL A 102 -9.28 13.18 7.46
CA VAL A 102 -10.34 12.16 7.30
C VAL A 102 -9.86 10.81 7.80
N CYS A 103 -8.66 10.36 7.41
CA CYS A 103 -8.11 9.09 7.85
C CYS A 103 -7.95 9.02 9.37
N ARG A 104 -7.55 10.11 10.04
CA ARG A 104 -7.40 10.17 11.51
C ARG A 104 -8.74 10.11 12.26
N GLU A 105 -9.79 10.68 11.69
CA GLU A 105 -11.07 10.88 12.38
C GLU A 105 -12.10 9.77 12.06
N ASP A 106 -12.00 9.14 10.88
CA ASP A 106 -12.95 8.14 10.41
C ASP A 106 -12.61 6.73 10.94
N ARG A 107 -13.52 6.18 11.74
CA ARG A 107 -13.35 4.87 12.39
C ARG A 107 -13.34 3.70 11.41
N GLU A 108 -14.09 3.78 10.31
CA GLU A 108 -14.14 2.73 9.29
C GLU A 108 -12.79 2.66 8.56
N ILE A 109 -12.23 3.81 8.20
CA ILE A 109 -10.91 3.88 7.58
C ILE A 109 -9.83 3.38 8.53
N GLN A 110 -9.87 3.75 9.82
CA GLN A 110 -8.93 3.27 10.82
C GLN A 110 -8.97 1.74 10.98
N ALA A 111 -10.18 1.15 11.04
CA ALA A 111 -10.35 -0.29 11.10
C ALA A 111 -9.83 -0.99 9.83
N ASN A 112 -10.05 -0.39 8.65
CA ASN A 112 -9.49 -0.91 7.40
C ASN A 112 -7.97 -0.83 7.38
N PHE A 113 -7.36 0.21 7.96
CA PHE A 113 -5.92 0.28 8.14
C PHE A 113 -5.37 -0.83 9.04
N ASP A 114 -6.11 -1.28 10.05
CA ASP A 114 -5.71 -2.43 10.86
C ASP A 114 -5.64 -3.72 10.02
N LEU A 115 -6.64 -3.94 9.15
CA LEU A 115 -6.66 -5.07 8.24
C LEU A 115 -5.53 -4.99 7.20
N ILE A 116 -5.32 -3.81 6.62
CA ILE A 116 -4.24 -3.50 5.68
C ILE A 116 -2.88 -3.79 6.30
N LEU A 117 -2.63 -3.25 7.50
CA LEU A 117 -1.37 -3.43 8.20
C LEU A 117 -1.15 -4.91 8.54
N LYS A 118 -2.18 -5.59 9.08
CA LYS A 118 -2.10 -7.02 9.39
C LYS A 118 -1.75 -7.85 8.15
N ARG A 119 -2.39 -7.59 7.01
CA ARG A 119 -2.11 -8.30 5.76
C ARG A 119 -0.68 -8.06 5.27
N PHE A 120 -0.22 -6.81 5.32
CA PHE A 120 1.12 -6.44 4.89
C PHE A 120 2.21 -7.00 5.80
N LEU A 121 1.99 -6.98 7.13
CA LEU A 121 2.90 -7.64 8.08
C LEU A 121 2.99 -9.14 7.80
N SER A 122 1.86 -9.82 7.59
CA SER A 122 1.84 -11.24 7.23
C SER A 122 2.64 -11.51 5.95
N PHE A 123 2.53 -10.64 4.94
CA PHE A 123 3.33 -10.72 3.70
C PHE A 123 4.84 -10.60 3.97
N LEU A 124 5.24 -9.76 4.93
CA LEU A 124 6.64 -9.64 5.37
C LEU A 124 7.10 -10.81 6.27
N GLY A 125 6.22 -11.78 6.59
CA GLY A 125 6.51 -12.83 7.57
C GLY A 125 6.44 -12.34 9.01
N LEU A 126 5.80 -11.20 9.27
CA LEU A 126 5.65 -10.60 10.59
C LEU A 126 4.19 -10.71 11.07
N GLU A 127 3.99 -10.54 12.38
CA GLU A 127 2.65 -10.47 12.96
C GLU A 127 2.59 -9.49 14.13
N MET A 128 1.38 -9.01 14.41
CA MET A 128 1.08 -8.21 15.61
C MET A 128 0.73 -9.13 16.77
N LYS A 129 1.37 -8.91 17.92
CA LYS A 129 0.99 -9.49 19.21
C LYS A 129 0.65 -8.37 20.18
N GLY A 130 -0.45 -8.53 20.89
CA GLY A 130 -0.75 -7.73 22.07
C GLY A 130 -0.62 -8.64 23.29
N ASP A 131 0.39 -8.39 24.12
CA ASP A 131 0.49 -9.04 25.43
C ASP A 131 0.59 -7.94 26.51
N GLY A 132 -0.24 -8.06 27.54
CA GLY A 132 -0.21 -7.16 28.70
C GLY A 132 -0.45 -5.66 28.43
N GLY A 133 -1.00 -5.28 27.28
CA GLY A 133 -1.32 -3.88 26.93
C GLY A 133 -0.28 -3.14 26.08
N GLU A 134 0.84 -3.79 25.68
CA GLU A 134 1.81 -3.22 24.74
C GLU A 134 1.68 -3.90 23.37
N LEU A 135 1.48 -3.11 22.30
CA LEU A 135 1.53 -3.62 20.94
C LEU A 135 2.97 -3.95 20.55
N ARG A 136 3.19 -5.17 20.06
CA ARG A 136 4.48 -5.62 19.53
C ARG A 136 4.29 -6.19 18.12
N ILE A 137 5.30 -5.97 17.28
CA ILE A 137 5.42 -6.65 16.00
C ILE A 137 6.62 -7.59 16.12
N VAL A 138 6.40 -8.85 15.75
CA VAL A 138 7.37 -9.94 15.88
C VAL A 138 7.39 -10.78 14.61
N ARG A 139 8.37 -11.67 14.47
CA ARG A 139 8.37 -12.69 13.41
C ARG A 139 7.20 -13.65 13.61
N ALA A 140 6.46 -13.91 12.54
CA ALA A 140 5.42 -14.92 12.51
C ALA A 140 6.02 -16.32 12.28
N ASP A 141 5.24 -17.36 12.53
CA ASP A 141 5.67 -18.75 12.33
C ASP A 141 6.14 -19.04 10.89
N HIS A 142 5.55 -18.36 9.89
CA HIS A 142 5.90 -18.53 8.48
C HIS A 142 7.00 -17.57 7.99
N PHE A 143 7.70 -16.87 8.89
CA PHE A 143 8.73 -15.88 8.56
C PHE A 143 9.77 -16.39 7.57
N SER A 144 10.25 -17.62 7.75
CA SER A 144 11.26 -18.25 6.89
C SER A 144 10.84 -18.37 5.42
N SER A 145 9.54 -18.48 5.15
CA SER A 145 9.02 -18.53 3.78
C SER A 145 9.08 -17.18 3.05
N ARG A 146 9.24 -16.07 3.80
CA ARG A 146 9.30 -14.70 3.27
C ARG A 146 10.70 -14.10 3.28
N GLU A 147 11.67 -14.76 3.91
CA GLU A 147 13.06 -14.28 4.01
C GLU A 147 13.67 -13.92 2.66
N ARG A 148 13.56 -14.83 1.69
CA ARG A 148 14.13 -14.64 0.35
C ARG A 148 13.58 -13.37 -0.31
N ASP A 149 12.27 -13.17 -0.26
CA ASP A 149 11.61 -12.10 -1.02
C ASP A 149 11.69 -10.75 -0.29
N CYS A 150 11.58 -10.75 1.05
CA CYS A 150 11.40 -9.53 1.83
C CYS A 150 12.67 -9.03 2.55
N TRP A 151 13.62 -9.92 2.84
CA TRP A 151 14.70 -9.63 3.78
C TRP A 151 16.11 -9.83 3.21
N LEU A 152 16.28 -10.63 2.16
CA LEU A 152 17.56 -10.73 1.47
C LEU A 152 17.76 -9.59 0.47
N SER A 153 19.01 -9.14 0.34
CA SER A 153 19.43 -8.11 -0.60
C SER A 153 19.74 -8.72 -1.97
N PHE A 154 19.19 -8.13 -3.04
CA PHE A 154 19.58 -8.44 -4.41
C PHE A 154 20.10 -7.17 -5.07
N PHE A 155 21.33 -7.21 -5.60
CA PHE A 155 21.99 -6.05 -6.21
C PHE A 155 22.08 -4.82 -5.29
N GLY A 156 22.27 -5.04 -3.98
CA GLY A 156 22.47 -3.97 -3.00
C GLY A 156 21.20 -3.33 -2.46
N GLY A 157 20.03 -3.93 -2.68
CA GLY A 157 18.79 -3.51 -2.01
C GLY A 157 17.66 -4.51 -2.11
N ASN A 158 16.52 -4.14 -1.54
CA ASN A 158 15.26 -4.86 -1.69
C ASN A 158 14.12 -3.85 -1.80
N HIS A 159 13.26 -4.01 -2.79
CA HIS A 159 12.17 -3.07 -3.04
C HIS A 159 11.10 -3.11 -1.93
N ASN A 160 10.96 -4.22 -1.20
CA ASN A 160 10.10 -4.30 -0.02
C ASN A 160 10.58 -3.38 1.10
N TRP A 161 11.87 -3.05 1.18
CA TRP A 161 12.38 -2.06 2.14
C TRP A 161 11.90 -0.64 1.82
N LEU A 162 11.73 -0.33 0.53
CA LEU A 162 11.10 0.93 0.09
C LEU A 162 9.59 0.94 0.39
N ARG A 163 8.92 -0.21 0.31
CA ARG A 163 7.52 -0.36 0.73
C ARG A 163 7.38 -0.13 2.23
N ILE A 164 8.27 -0.69 3.06
CA ILE A 164 8.31 -0.47 4.51
C ILE A 164 8.48 1.02 4.86
N SER A 165 9.38 1.74 4.17
CA SER A 165 9.51 3.20 4.34
C SER A 165 8.18 3.94 4.17
N ARG A 166 7.37 3.51 3.21
CA ARG A 166 6.04 4.08 2.94
C ARG A 166 5.02 3.71 4.00
N VAL A 167 5.05 2.47 4.50
CA VAL A 167 4.21 2.05 5.63
C VAL A 167 4.49 2.92 6.85
N LEU A 168 5.76 3.07 7.24
CA LEU A 168 6.15 3.89 8.39
C LEU A 168 5.65 5.34 8.27
N HIS A 169 5.83 5.95 7.09
CA HIS A 169 5.35 7.31 6.82
C HIS A 169 3.83 7.42 6.92
N CYS A 170 3.11 6.48 6.29
CA CYS A 170 1.66 6.43 6.26
C CYS A 170 1.07 6.31 7.67
N LEU A 171 1.57 5.36 8.47
CA LEU A 171 1.12 5.13 9.85
C LEU A 171 1.24 6.40 10.71
N GLY A 172 2.33 7.15 10.57
CA GLY A 172 2.52 8.43 11.25
C GLY A 172 1.47 9.47 10.88
N MET A 173 1.26 9.69 9.58
CA MET A 173 0.29 10.67 9.09
C MET A 173 -1.17 10.36 9.49
N ILE A 174 -1.54 9.08 9.57
CA ILE A 174 -2.89 8.66 9.96
C ILE A 174 -3.06 8.48 11.48
N GLY A 175 -2.04 8.84 12.28
CA GLY A 175 -2.11 8.82 13.74
C GLY A 175 -1.92 7.45 14.40
N LYS A 176 -1.53 6.41 13.64
CA LYS A 176 -1.25 5.05 14.15
C LYS A 176 0.16 4.94 14.73
N LYS A 177 0.44 5.76 15.75
CA LYS A 177 1.79 5.93 16.33
C LYS A 177 2.28 4.67 17.05
N ALA A 178 1.39 3.94 17.72
CA ALA A 178 1.76 2.71 18.42
C ALA A 178 2.24 1.64 17.44
N GLU A 179 1.52 1.46 16.33
CA GLU A 179 1.84 0.55 15.24
C GLU A 179 3.15 0.93 14.55
N GLN A 180 3.35 2.23 14.27
CA GLN A 180 4.58 2.76 13.68
C GLN A 180 5.80 2.48 14.58
N GLN A 181 5.68 2.75 15.88
CA GLN A 181 6.73 2.50 16.87
C GLN A 181 7.04 1.02 17.03
N ALA A 182 6.01 0.17 17.12
CA ALA A 182 6.16 -1.28 17.19
C ALA A 182 6.87 -1.83 15.95
N LEU A 183 6.52 -1.34 14.76
CA LEU A 183 7.17 -1.76 13.52
C LEU A 183 8.63 -1.30 13.50
N MET A 184 8.92 -0.05 13.83
CA MET A 184 10.28 0.47 13.87
C MET A 184 11.16 -0.33 14.84
N LYS A 185 10.66 -0.63 16.05
CA LYS A 185 11.35 -1.45 17.05
C LYS A 185 11.63 -2.87 16.53
N CYS A 186 10.67 -3.49 15.85
CA CYS A 186 10.87 -4.78 15.18
C CYS A 186 12.00 -4.71 14.15
N LEU A 187 11.97 -3.71 13.25
CA LEU A 187 12.95 -3.52 12.19
C LEU A 187 14.37 -3.29 12.73
N GLU A 188 14.50 -2.56 13.84
CA GLU A 188 15.79 -2.38 14.51
C GLU A 188 16.37 -3.69 15.05
N GLY A 189 15.51 -4.60 15.54
CA GLY A 189 15.92 -5.93 15.98
C GLY A 189 16.38 -6.84 14.85
N MET A 190 15.90 -6.63 13.61
CA MET A 190 16.25 -7.46 12.45
C MET A 190 17.72 -7.32 12.00
N LYS A 191 18.41 -6.24 12.40
CA LYS A 191 19.79 -5.95 11.97
C LYS A 191 20.80 -7.04 12.29
N ALA A 192 20.58 -7.77 13.38
CA ALA A 192 21.49 -8.83 13.81
C ALA A 192 21.52 -9.98 12.79
N ASP A 193 20.37 -10.29 12.20
CA ASP A 193 20.20 -11.42 11.28
C ASP A 193 20.29 -11.00 9.81
N TYR A 194 20.02 -9.72 9.51
CA TYR A 194 20.07 -9.16 8.14
C TYR A 194 20.90 -7.87 8.11
N PRO A 195 22.24 -7.95 8.10
CA PRO A 195 23.09 -6.76 8.12
C PRO A 195 22.85 -5.78 6.97
N GLU A 196 22.42 -6.25 5.80
CA GLU A 196 22.15 -5.43 4.62
C GLU A 196 20.98 -4.45 4.83
N VAL A 197 20.06 -4.78 5.73
CA VAL A 197 18.96 -3.90 6.16
C VAL A 197 19.49 -2.59 6.77
N MET A 198 20.74 -2.55 7.24
CA MET A 198 21.38 -1.33 7.73
C MET A 198 21.36 -0.19 6.71
N SER A 199 21.38 -0.50 5.40
CA SER A 199 21.25 0.49 4.34
C SER A 199 19.90 1.20 4.34
N ALA A 200 18.82 0.52 4.71
CA ALA A 200 17.46 1.08 4.77
C ALA A 200 17.17 1.82 6.08
N MET A 201 17.91 1.52 7.14
CA MET A 201 17.63 1.99 8.50
C MET A 201 17.55 3.52 8.67
N PRO A 202 18.45 4.34 8.09
CA PRO A 202 18.35 5.79 8.19
C PRO A 202 17.07 6.32 7.54
N HIS A 203 16.62 5.69 6.46
CA HIS A 203 15.38 6.05 5.78
C HIS A 203 14.16 5.68 6.62
N TRP A 204 14.14 4.48 7.19
CA TRP A 204 13.04 4.04 8.06
C TRP A 204 12.87 4.93 9.28
N ARG A 205 13.97 5.28 9.97
CA ARG A 205 13.92 6.21 11.12
C ARG A 205 13.34 7.56 10.73
N ARG A 206 13.83 8.17 9.65
CA ARG A 206 13.31 9.45 9.14
C ARG A 206 11.81 9.36 8.82
N ARG A 207 11.35 8.26 8.23
CA ARG A 207 9.91 8.07 7.92
C ARG A 207 9.06 7.83 9.16
N ALA A 208 9.65 7.27 10.22
CA ALA A 208 8.99 7.04 11.51
C ALA A 208 8.92 8.30 12.40
N GLU A 209 9.59 9.40 12.02
CA GLU A 209 9.54 10.69 12.75
C GLU A 209 8.34 11.55 12.36
N VAL A 210 7.65 11.21 11.27
CA VAL A 210 6.46 11.95 10.80
C VAL A 210 5.28 11.62 11.71
N GLY A 211 4.66 12.64 12.29
CA GLY A 211 3.48 12.49 13.14
C GLY A 211 2.84 13.77 13.61
#